data_AF-A0A3B1BZF0-F1
#
_entry.id   AF-A0A3B1BZF0-F1
#
_cell.length_a   1.000
_cell.length_b   1.000
_cell.length_c   1.000
_cell.angle_alpha   90.00
_cell.angle_beta   90.00
_cell.angle_gamma   90.00
#
_symmetry.space_group_name_H-M   'P 1'
#
loop_
_entity.id
_entity.type
_entity.pdbx_description
1 polymer ?
#
loop_
_entity_poly.entity_id
_entity_poly.type
_entity_poly.pdbx_seq_one_letter_code
_entity_poly.pdbx_strand_id
1 'polypeptide(L)'
;MSKVVAYSLFGLLIGLVASVYLVQVIGVKVKKSMSKIIQYSNEPIGDLKLIPDFLPSPEELALKQQNTKVTISLSSESVAYFKDTAKKHHMQYQKIIRQLLDEYVAHQKSANK
;
A
#
# COMPACT_ATOMS: atom_id res chain seq x y z
N MET A 1 40.86 -20.20 -36.19
CA MET A 1 39.53 -19.66 -36.58
C MET A 1 38.61 -19.68 -35.37
N SER A 2 38.57 -18.55 -34.69
CA SER A 2 37.76 -18.31 -33.50
C SER A 2 36.28 -18.19 -33.90
N LYS A 3 35.42 -19.03 -33.31
CA LYS A 3 33.97 -18.80 -33.34
C LYS A 3 33.55 -18.32 -31.96
N VAL A 4 33.24 -17.03 -31.91
CA VAL A 4 32.71 -16.31 -30.76
C VAL A 4 31.34 -16.92 -30.44
N VAL A 5 31.25 -17.61 -29.30
CA VAL A 5 29.96 -18.03 -28.74
C VAL A 5 29.41 -16.83 -27.96
N ALA A 6 28.37 -16.20 -28.51
CA ALA A 6 27.63 -15.16 -27.84
C ALA A 6 26.81 -15.80 -26.70
N TYR A 7 27.23 -15.55 -25.46
CA TYR A 7 26.43 -15.89 -24.28
C TYR A 7 25.38 -14.79 -24.08
N SER A 8 24.13 -15.12 -24.42
CA SER A 8 22.95 -14.34 -24.06
C SER A 8 22.71 -14.47 -22.55
N LEU A 9 22.63 -13.33 -21.85
CA LEU A 9 22.65 -13.19 -20.39
C LEU A 9 21.37 -13.68 -19.66
N PHE A 10 20.59 -14.60 -20.25
CA PHE A 10 19.34 -15.11 -19.67
C PHE A 10 19.10 -16.57 -20.09
N GLY A 11 20.00 -17.46 -19.70
CA GLY A 11 19.91 -18.90 -19.93
C GLY A 11 19.52 -19.65 -18.67
N LEU A 12 18.35 -19.38 -18.08
CA LEU A 12 17.85 -20.21 -16.99
C LEU A 12 17.05 -21.38 -17.58
N LEU A 13 17.63 -22.57 -17.40
CA LEU A 13 17.08 -23.87 -17.73
C LEU A 13 15.71 -24.03 -17.04
N ILE A 14 14.62 -23.84 -17.78
CA ILE A 14 13.27 -24.26 -17.35
C ILE A 14 13.19 -25.78 -17.45
N GLY A 15 13.81 -26.43 -16.46
CA GLY A 15 13.81 -27.87 -16.26
C GLY A 15 13.27 -28.21 -14.87
N LEU A 16 11.99 -28.56 -14.83
CA LEU A 16 11.41 -29.53 -13.90
C LEU A 16 11.69 -29.32 -12.40
N VAL A 17 10.98 -28.38 -11.79
CA VAL A 17 10.56 -28.50 -10.38
C VAL A 17 9.04 -28.32 -10.33
N ALA A 18 8.33 -29.34 -10.80
CA ALA A 18 6.89 -29.50 -10.61
C ALA A 18 6.64 -30.59 -9.56
N SER A 19 6.99 -30.30 -8.30
CA SER A 19 6.67 -31.10 -7.11
C SER A 19 7.18 -30.26 -5.93
N VAL A 20 6.40 -29.45 -5.22
CA VAL A 20 5.28 -29.81 -4.35
C VAL A 20 4.42 -28.54 -4.21
N TYR A 21 3.36 -28.39 -5.00
CA TYR A 21 2.37 -27.33 -4.79
C TYR A 21 0.98 -27.83 -5.14
N LEU A 22 0.55 -28.89 -4.45
CA LEU A 22 -0.82 -29.38 -4.56
C LEU A 22 -1.32 -29.92 -3.22
N VAL A 23 -1.10 -29.16 -2.15
CA VAL A 23 -1.97 -29.23 -0.97
C VAL A 23 -3.03 -28.17 -1.14
N GLN A 24 -4.21 -28.61 -1.55
CA GLN A 24 -5.42 -27.81 -1.51
C GLN A 24 -5.73 -27.51 -0.03
N VAL A 25 -5.32 -26.34 0.49
CA VAL A 25 -5.86 -25.78 1.75
C VAL A 25 -7.23 -25.15 1.44
N ILE A 26 -8.14 -25.96 0.90
CA ILE A 26 -9.54 -25.57 0.81
C ILE A 26 -10.10 -25.76 2.22
N GLY A 27 -10.20 -24.66 2.96
CA GLY A 27 -11.08 -24.58 4.12
C GLY A 27 -12.46 -25.03 3.68
N VAL A 28 -12.95 -26.12 4.25
CA VAL A 28 -14.31 -26.63 4.00
C VAL A 28 -15.26 -25.45 4.15
N LYS A 29 -15.89 -25.04 3.03
CA LYS A 29 -16.92 -24.02 3.04
C LYS A 29 -18.14 -24.60 3.74
N VAL A 30 -18.18 -24.47 5.07
CA VAL A 30 -19.40 -24.68 5.83
C VAL A 30 -20.40 -23.64 5.33
N LYS A 31 -21.35 -24.09 4.53
CA LYS A 31 -22.49 -23.30 4.07
C LYS A 31 -23.46 -23.14 5.24
N LYS A 32 -23.07 -22.41 6.27
CA LYS A 32 -24.04 -21.89 7.24
C LYS A 32 -24.48 -20.53 6.72
N SER A 33 -25.47 -20.53 5.82
CA SER A 33 -26.15 -19.29 5.46
C SER A 33 -26.85 -18.77 6.72
N MET A 34 -26.60 -17.52 7.09
CA MET A 34 -27.41 -16.81 8.06
C MET A 34 -28.82 -16.65 7.50
N SER A 35 -29.70 -17.61 7.79
CA SER A 35 -31.12 -17.58 7.37
C SER A 35 -32.02 -16.94 8.43
N LYS A 36 -31.45 -16.34 9.46
CA LYS A 36 -32.23 -15.71 10.54
C LYS A 36 -32.66 -14.33 10.08
N ILE A 37 -33.95 -14.21 9.75
CA ILE A 37 -34.61 -12.93 9.48
C ILE A 37 -34.53 -12.12 10.78
N ILE A 38 -33.88 -10.96 10.71
CA ILE A 38 -33.82 -10.01 11.81
C ILE A 38 -35.20 -9.35 11.88
N GLN A 39 -35.96 -9.63 12.92
CA GLN A 39 -37.24 -8.95 13.17
C GLN A 39 -36.94 -7.67 13.94
N TYR A 40 -37.11 -6.54 13.28
CA TYR A 40 -37.01 -5.23 13.91
C TYR A 40 -38.33 -4.95 14.64
N SER A 41 -38.26 -4.74 15.94
CA SER A 41 -39.33 -4.11 16.70
C SER A 41 -39.37 -2.63 16.33
N ASN A 42 -40.56 -2.09 16.06
CA ASN A 42 -40.79 -0.65 15.91
C ASN A 42 -40.75 0.01 17.29
N GLU A 43 -39.59 -0.03 17.94
CA GLU A 43 -39.37 0.66 19.20
C GLU A 43 -39.50 2.17 18.98
N PRO A 44 -40.07 2.92 19.95
CA PRO A 44 -40.20 4.36 19.81
C PRO A 44 -38.81 4.97 19.67
N ILE A 45 -38.52 5.46 18.47
CA ILE A 45 -37.33 6.25 18.19
C ILE A 45 -37.44 7.47 19.12
N GLY A 46 -36.50 7.60 20.07
CA GLY A 46 -36.47 8.71 21.02
C GLY A 46 -36.30 10.07 20.34
N ASP A 47 -36.08 11.12 21.12
CA ASP A 47 -35.98 12.49 20.60
C ASP A 47 -34.92 12.62 19.49
N LEU A 48 -35.39 12.86 18.27
CA LEU A 48 -34.56 13.02 17.08
C LEU A 48 -33.82 14.36 17.15
N LYS A 49 -32.51 14.32 17.38
CA LYS A 49 -31.65 15.50 17.24
C LYS A 49 -31.18 15.61 15.80
N LEU A 50 -31.61 16.65 15.08
CA LEU A 50 -31.11 16.95 13.75
C LEU A 50 -29.65 17.37 13.84
N ILE A 51 -28.77 16.51 13.34
CA ILE A 51 -27.34 16.75 13.17
C ILE A 51 -27.18 17.26 11.73
N PRO A 52 -26.65 18.49 11.50
CA PRO A 52 -26.35 18.93 10.15
C PRO A 52 -25.26 18.04 9.54
N ASP A 53 -25.32 17.82 8.23
CA ASP A 53 -24.35 16.97 7.54
C ASP A 53 -22.95 17.59 7.67
N PHE A 54 -22.09 16.95 8.46
CA PHE A 54 -20.71 17.40 8.73
C PHE A 54 -19.71 16.74 7.78
N LEU A 55 -20.19 15.91 6.85
CA LEU A 55 -19.29 15.26 5.92
C LEU A 55 -18.84 16.29 4.88
N PRO A 56 -17.52 16.55 4.75
CA PRO A 56 -17.02 17.30 3.62
C PRO A 56 -17.40 16.56 2.33
N SER A 57 -17.60 17.32 1.26
CA SER A 57 -18.00 16.75 -0.03
C SER A 57 -17.02 15.62 -0.43
N PRO A 58 -17.46 14.53 -1.09
CA PRO A 58 -16.56 13.48 -1.59
C PRO A 58 -15.37 14.01 -2.39
N GLU A 59 -15.52 15.17 -3.04
CA GLU A 59 -14.45 15.85 -3.77
C GLU A 59 -13.39 16.47 -2.84
N GLU A 60 -13.82 17.01 -1.70
CA GLU A 60 -12.94 17.57 -0.66
C GLU A 60 -12.26 16.46 0.16
N LEU A 61 -12.92 15.32 0.32
CA LEU A 61 -12.30 14.09 0.84
C LEU A 61 -11.20 13.56 -0.08
N ALA A 62 -11.28 13.89 -1.38
CA ALA A 62 -10.32 13.48 -2.40
C ALA A 62 -9.22 14.53 -2.63
N LEU A 63 -8.85 15.33 -1.62
CA LEU A 63 -7.68 16.23 -1.62
C LEU A 63 -6.40 15.47 -2.04
N LYS A 64 -6.17 15.37 -3.34
CA LYS A 64 -4.99 14.76 -3.93
C LYS A 64 -3.85 15.75 -3.78
N GLN A 65 -2.84 15.37 -3.02
CA GLN A 65 -1.58 16.10 -3.00
C GLN A 65 -1.01 16.17 -4.43
N GLN A 66 -0.78 17.39 -4.92
CA GLN A 66 -0.13 17.62 -6.21
C GLN A 66 1.33 17.16 -6.10
N ASN A 67 1.64 16.00 -6.67
CA ASN A 67 2.98 15.42 -6.65
C ASN A 67 3.68 15.70 -7.98
N THR A 68 4.82 16.40 -7.93
CA THR A 68 5.70 16.56 -9.09
C THR A 68 6.71 15.41 -9.13
N LYS A 69 6.79 14.70 -10.27
CA LYS A 69 7.74 13.60 -10.43
C LYS A 69 9.15 14.14 -10.66
N VAL A 70 10.10 13.69 -9.83
CA VAL A 70 11.52 13.99 -9.97
C VAL A 70 12.34 12.70 -9.94
N THR A 71 13.45 12.68 -10.65
CA THR A 71 14.42 11.57 -10.63
C THR A 71 15.69 12.05 -9.94
N ILE A 72 16.01 11.48 -8.79
CA ILE A 72 17.23 11.77 -8.03
C ILE A 72 17.97 10.47 -7.75
N SER A 73 19.30 10.53 -7.69
CA SER A 73 20.13 9.38 -7.31
C SER A 73 20.36 9.39 -5.81
N LEU A 74 20.07 8.27 -5.14
CA LEU A 74 20.34 8.05 -3.72
C LEU A 74 21.43 7.00 -3.56
N SER A 75 22.19 7.06 -2.47
CA SER A 75 23.17 6.01 -2.14
C SER A 75 22.46 4.68 -1.86
N SER A 76 23.17 3.57 -2.10
CA SER A 76 22.67 2.22 -1.82
C SER A 76 22.32 2.02 -0.35
N GLU A 77 23.13 2.59 0.53
CA GLU A 77 22.94 2.55 1.99
C GLU A 77 21.65 3.27 2.41
N SER A 78 21.40 4.48 1.90
CA SER A 78 20.18 5.22 2.22
C SER A 78 18.94 4.47 1.75
N VAL A 79 18.98 3.89 0.54
CA VAL A 79 17.85 3.09 0.03
C VAL A 79 17.62 1.84 0.89
N ALA A 80 18.67 1.17 1.36
CA ALA A 80 18.55 0.02 2.24
C ALA A 80 17.89 0.40 3.58
N TYR A 81 18.31 1.51 4.18
CA TYR A 81 17.71 2.04 5.41
C TYR A 81 16.20 2.30 5.24
N PHE A 82 15.80 3.06 4.21
CA PHE A 82 14.38 3.36 3.99
C PHE A 82 13.54 2.12 3.70
N LYS A 83 14.10 1.09 3.06
CA LYS A 83 13.40 -0.19 2.84
C LYS A 83 13.17 -0.95 4.13
N ASP A 84 14.13 -0.95 5.05
CA ASP A 84 13.99 -1.60 6.36
C ASP A 84 12.94 -0.89 7.23
N THR A 85 13.03 0.45 7.31
CA THR A 85 12.05 1.27 8.03
C THR A 85 10.64 1.11 7.45
N ALA A 86 10.50 1.08 6.12
CA ALA A 86 9.24 0.84 5.43
C ALA A 86 8.57 -0.48 5.83
N LYS A 87 9.35 -1.56 5.95
CA LYS A 87 8.84 -2.86 6.39
C LYS A 87 8.32 -2.81 7.82
N LYS A 88 9.06 -2.16 8.72
CA LYS A 88 8.71 -2.03 10.15
C LYS A 88 7.40 -1.26 10.36
N HIS A 89 7.16 -0.23 9.56
CA HIS A 89 6.00 0.65 9.69
C HIS A 89 4.86 0.35 8.70
N HIS A 90 4.95 -0.76 7.95
CA HIS A 90 3.95 -1.17 6.94
C HIS A 90 3.60 -0.07 5.92
N MET A 91 4.62 0.62 5.42
CA MET A 91 4.46 1.76 4.51
C MET A 91 5.44 1.67 3.34
N GLN A 92 5.13 2.37 2.24
CA GLN A 92 6.01 2.40 1.06
C GLN A 92 7.25 3.25 1.35
N TYR A 93 8.45 2.75 1.02
CA TYR A 93 9.71 3.47 1.25
C TYR A 93 9.75 4.84 0.55
N GLN A 94 9.09 4.96 -0.61
CA GLN A 94 8.95 6.22 -1.35
C GLN A 94 8.18 7.27 -0.55
N LYS A 95 7.20 6.85 0.27
CA LYS A 95 6.42 7.76 1.11
C LYS A 95 7.29 8.33 2.24
N ILE A 96 8.17 7.51 2.81
CA ILE A 96 9.14 7.93 3.81
C ILE A 96 10.07 8.99 3.24
N ILE A 97 10.61 8.74 2.05
CA ILE A 97 11.51 9.68 1.37
C ILE A 97 10.81 11.02 1.11
N ARG A 98 9.55 11.00 0.64
CA ARG A 98 8.78 12.24 0.42
C ARG A 98 8.58 13.03 1.71
N GLN A 99 8.13 12.36 2.78
CA GLN A 99 7.91 13.02 4.07
C GLN A 99 9.19 13.61 4.65
N LEU A 100 10.32 12.92 4.50
CA LEU A 100 11.61 13.43 4.94
C LEU A 100 11.99 14.74 4.24
N LEU A 101 11.76 14.82 2.93
CA LEU A 101 12.03 16.04 2.15
C LEU A 101 11.08 17.18 2.53
N ASP A 102 9.80 16.88 2.72
CA ASP A 102 8.79 17.86 3.11
C ASP A 102 9.14 18.47 4.49
N GLU A 103 9.50 17.64 5.47
CA GLU A 103 9.90 18.08 6.81
C GLU A 103 11.17 18.94 6.79
N TYR A 104 12.17 18.52 6.00
CA TYR A 104 13.42 19.28 5.84
C TYR A 104 13.16 20.69 5.28
N VAL A 105 12.31 20.80 4.25
CA VAL A 105 11.94 22.10 3.66
C VAL A 105 11.12 22.94 4.64
N ALA A 106 10.19 22.34 5.38
CA ALA A 106 9.41 23.03 6.40
C ALA A 106 10.30 23.66 7.47
N HIS A 107 11.26 22.88 7.99
CA HIS A 107 12.22 23.33 8.98
C HIS A 107 13.12 24.46 8.45
N GLN A 108 13.60 24.35 7.21
CA GLN A 108 14.45 25.39 6.61
C GLN A 108 13.69 26.71 6.36
N LYS A 109 12.41 26.63 5.98
CA LYS A 109 11.55 27.82 5.80
C LYS A 109 11.26 28.53 7.12
N SER A 110 11.05 27.77 8.21
CA SER A 110 10.84 28.37 9.53
C SER A 110 12.11 29.00 10.11
N ALA A 111 13.29 28.45 9.81
CA ALA A 111 14.56 28.98 10.32
C ALA A 111 15.03 30.26 9.60
N ASN A 112 14.56 30.49 8.37
CA ASN A 112 14.94 31.64 7.55
C ASN A 112 13.90 32.78 7.58
N LYS A 113 12.98 32.76 8.55
CA LYS A 113 11.95 33.77 8.76
C LYS A 113 12.22 34.52 10.05
#